data_AF-A0A852WFR1-F1
#
_entry.id   AF-A0A852WFR1-F1
#
_cell.length_a   1.000
_cell.length_b   1.000
_cell.length_c   1.000
_cell.angle_alpha   90.00
_cell.angle_beta   90.00
_cell.angle_gamma   90.00
#
_symmetry.space_group_name_H-M   'P 1'
#
loop_
_entity.id
_entity.type
_entity.pdbx_description
1 polymer ?
#
loop_
_entity_poly.entity_id
_entity_poly.type
_entity_poly.pdbx_seq_one_letter_code
_entity_poly.pdbx_strand_id
1 'polypeptide(L)' 'MTEFHTEITQRATRAAQSLRSAQESGDDYLASVREAELENLARLADEHGLRIPELTNYSAA' A
#
# COMPACT_ATOMS: atom_id res chain seq x y z
N MET A 1 -0.66 -17.24 -9.44
CA MET A 1 -1.16 -16.07 -8.67
C MET A 1 -2.66 -16.17 -8.56
N THR A 2 -3.22 -15.85 -7.40
CA THR A 2 -4.68 -15.81 -7.17
C THR A 2 -5.25 -14.45 -7.57
N GLU A 3 -6.57 -14.37 -7.71
CA GLU A 3 -7.29 -13.09 -7.90
C GLU A 3 -6.98 -12.11 -6.76
N PHE A 4 -7.03 -12.60 -5.52
CA PHE A 4 -6.68 -11.82 -4.34
C PHE A 4 -5.25 -11.25 -4.39
N HIS A 5 -4.25 -12.07 -4.71
CA HIS A 5 -2.87 -11.58 -4.85
C HIS A 5 -2.77 -10.47 -5.90
N THR A 6 -3.48 -10.63 -7.02
CA THR A 6 -3.50 -9.66 -8.11
C THR A 6 -4.15 -8.35 -7.67
N GLU A 7 -5.26 -8.42 -6.94
CA GLU A 7 -5.95 -7.24 -6.42
C GLU A 7 -5.09 -6.46 -5.42
N ILE A 8 -4.51 -7.13 -4.42
CA ILE A 8 -3.68 -6.46 -3.41
C ILE A 8 -2.45 -5.81 -4.07
N THR A 9 -1.81 -6.50 -5.02
CA THR A 9 -0.68 -5.94 -5.77
C THR A 9 -1.08 -4.65 -6.49
N GLN A 10 -2.18 -4.68 -7.25
CA GLN A 10 -2.64 -3.51 -7.99
C GLN A 10 -3.01 -2.34 -7.08
N ARG A 11 -3.65 -2.61 -5.94
CA ARG A 11 -4.01 -1.59 -4.97
C ARG A 11 -2.78 -0.98 -4.30
N ALA A 12 -1.82 -1.81 -3.89
CA ALA A 12 -0.57 -1.35 -3.30
C ALA A 12 0.23 -0.48 -4.26
N THR A 13 0.38 -0.89 -5.53
CA THR A 13 1.06 -0.08 -6.56
C THR A 13 0.37 1.27 -6.76
N ARG A 14 -0.97 1.31 -6.84
CA ARG A 14 -1.72 2.57 -7.02
C ARG A 14 -1.59 3.48 -5.80
N ALA A 15 -1.72 2.94 -4.59
CA ALA A 15 -1.60 3.71 -3.35
C ALA A 15 -0.18 4.29 -3.19
N ALA A 16 0.86 3.51 -3.48
CA ALA A 16 2.25 3.96 -3.42
C ALA A 16 2.57 5.06 -4.45
N GLN A 17 2.05 4.94 -5.67
CA GLN A 17 2.18 6.00 -6.68
C GLN A 17 1.45 7.27 -6.25
N SER A 18 0.22 7.15 -5.75
CA SER A 18 -0.56 8.28 -5.26
C SER A 18 0.08 8.95 -4.06
N LEU A 19 0.69 8.20 -3.15
CA LEU A 19 1.42 8.73 -2.00
C LEU A 19 2.60 9.58 -2.45
N ARG A 20 3.40 9.06 -3.38
CA ARG A 20 4.54 9.81 -3.93
C ARG A 20 4.09 11.12 -4.55
N SER A 21 3.05 11.09 -5.37
CA SER A 21 2.52 12.31 -5.97
C SER A 21 1.98 13.29 -4.93
N ALA A 22 1.31 12.81 -3.88
CA ALA A 22 0.82 13.64 -2.79
C ALA A 22 1.96 14.33 -2.04
N GLN A 23 3.04 13.59 -1.73
CA GLN A 23 4.24 14.12 -1.10
C GLN A 23 4.95 15.16 -1.99
N GLU A 24 5.04 14.90 -3.30
CA GLU A 24 5.63 15.82 -4.27
C GLU A 24 4.81 17.12 -4.42
N SER A 25 3.48 17.04 -4.30
CA SER A 25 2.59 18.21 -4.41
C SER A 25 2.35 18.94 -3.08
N GLY A 26 2.83 18.41 -1.95
CA GLY A 26 2.53 18.94 -0.62
C GLY A 26 1.07 18.73 -0.19
N ASP A 27 0.41 17.70 -0.69
CA ASP A 27 -0.94 17.31 -0.27
C ASP A 27 -0.85 16.36 0.94
N ASP A 28 -0.66 16.95 2.13
CA ASP A 28 -0.47 16.21 3.38
C ASP A 28 -1.68 15.34 3.73
N TYR A 29 -2.89 15.78 3.38
CA TYR A 29 -4.11 15.00 3.61
C TYR A 29 -4.10 13.73 2.76
N LEU A 30 -3.90 13.86 1.44
CA LEU A 30 -3.85 12.70 0.57
C LEU A 30 -2.70 11.76 0.93
N ALA A 31 -1.54 12.30 1.33
CA ALA A 31 -0.41 11.49 1.80
C ALA A 31 -0.82 10.63 3.00
N SER A 32 -1.42 11.22 4.04
CA SER A 32 -1.87 10.48 5.23
C SER A 32 -2.90 9.39 4.90
N VAL A 33 -3.82 9.66 3.97
CA VAL A 33 -4.83 8.69 3.52
C VAL A 33 -4.16 7.50 2.83
N ARG A 34 -3.15 7.73 1.98
CA ARG A 34 -2.45 6.65 1.27
C ARG A 34 -1.51 5.85 2.16
N GLU A 35 -0.88 6.48 3.14
CA GLU A 35 -0.10 5.77 4.15
C GLU A 35 -0.97 4.79 4.94
N ALA A 36 -2.14 5.24 5.44
CA ALA A 36 -3.08 4.37 6.15
C ALA A 36 -3.62 3.23 5.28
N GLU A 37 -3.85 3.48 3.97
CA GLU A 37 -4.25 2.43 3.03
C GLU A 37 -3.13 1.37 2.86
N LEU A 38 -1.88 1.80 2.71
CA LEU A 38 -0.73 0.90 2.56
C LEU A 38 -0.49 0.06 3.81
N GLU A 39 -0.63 0.63 5.01
CA GLU A 39 -0.59 -0.12 6.28
C GLU A 39 -1.69 -1.19 6.36
N ASN A 40 -2.90 -0.85 5.93
CA ASN A 40 -4.00 -1.80 5.91
C ASN A 40 -3.77 -2.94 4.91
N LEU A 41 -3.29 -2.61 3.71
CA LEU A 41 -2.93 -3.59 2.69
C LEU A 41 -1.78 -4.49 3.15
N ALA A 42 -0.79 -3.95 3.87
CA ALA A 42 0.33 -4.71 4.38
C ALA A 42 -0.11 -5.76 5.41
N ARG A 43 -1.00 -5.38 6.34
CA ARG A 43 -1.61 -6.32 7.29
C ARG A 43 -2.39 -7.43 6.57
N LEU A 44 -3.21 -7.06 5.60
CA LEU A 44 -3.99 -8.01 4.81
C LEU A 44 -3.09 -8.93 3.95
N ALA A 45 -1.98 -8.43 3.44
CA ALA A 45 -1.00 -9.26 2.74
C ALA A 45 -0.35 -10.27 3.70
N ASP A 46 0.04 -9.84 4.90
CA ASP A 46 0.68 -10.68 5.92
C ASP A 46 -0.26 -11.80 6.43
N GLU A 47 -1.53 -11.47 6.70
CA GLU A 47 -2.58 -12.43 7.09
C GLU A 47 -2.74 -13.57 6.06
N HIS A 48 -2.43 -13.30 4.79
CA HIS A 48 -2.51 -14.25 3.70
C HIS A 48 -1.14 -14.80 3.25
N GLY A 49 -0.06 -14.47 3.96
CA GLY A 49 1.31 -14.91 3.66
C GLY A 49 1.87 -14.37 2.34
N LEU A 50 1.37 -13.22 1.88
CA LEU A 50 1.79 -12.59 0.64
C LEU A 50 2.92 -11.59 0.88
N ARG A 51 3.94 -11.62 0.01
CA ARG A 51 5.03 -10.65 0.01
C ARG A 51 4.88 -9.73 -1.19
N ILE A 52 4.55 -8.47 -0.92
CA ILE A 52 4.33 -7.45 -1.96
C ILE A 52 5.37 -6.35 -1.76
N PRO A 53 6.23 -6.07 -2.76
CA PRO A 53 7.34 -5.13 -2.63
C PRO A 53 6.93 -3.74 -2.11
N GLU A 54 5.81 -3.20 -2.61
CA GLU A 54 5.28 -1.89 -2.23
C GLU A 54 4.86 -1.80 -0.76
N LEU A 55 4.61 -2.93 -0.11
CA LEU A 55 4.13 -3.03 1.26
C LEU A 55 5.26 -3.29 2.27
N THR A 56 6.50 -3.51 1.81
CA THR A 56 7.65 -3.89 2.67
C THR A 56 7.90 -2.92 3.82
N ASN A 57 7.63 -1.62 3.61
CA ASN A 57 7.86 -0.60 4.63
C ASN A 57 6.63 -0.35 5.53
N TYR A 58 5.51 -1.02 5.25
CA TYR A 58 4.21 -0.80 5.89
C TYR A 58 3.73 -2.02 6.68
N SER A 59 4.50 -3.12 6.69
CA SER A 59 4.26 -4.23 7.60
C SER A 59 4.46 -3.76 9.03
N ALA A 60 3.42 -3.89 9.86
CA ALA A 60 3.47 -3.53 11.27
C ALA A 60 4.65 -4.24 11.96
N ALA A 61 5.39 -3.50 12.78
CA ALA A 61 6.44 -4.03 13.65
C ALA A 61 5.89 -5.02 14.69
#